data_AF-A0A937Z468-F1
#
_entry.id   AF-A0A937Z468-F1
#
_cell.length_a   1.000
_cell.length_b   1.000
_cell.length_c   1.000
_cell.angle_alpha   90.00
_cell.angle_beta   90.00
_cell.angle_gamma   90.00
#
_symmetry.space_group_name_H-M   'P 1'
#
loop_
_entity.id
_entity.type
_entity.pdbx_description
1 polymer ?
#
loop_
_entity_poly.entity_id
_entity_poly.type
_entity_poly.pdbx_seq_one_letter_code
_entity_poly.pdbx_strand_id
1 'polypeptide(L)'
;MICLVCLLMVARLLALAASPAAIGPPHADPVDASALRGKVMTGYQGWFRCPGDAAGMGWMHWSRDSARIAPETLTFEMWPDVSDYAPDTLCVAPGFTHPDGRQAHLFTSDSATTVLRHFEWMREHSLDGAWVQRFVVGLPGGPADAWYDSTLRVLGHVRGAATATGRVWALSYDTAAMPPEGIYEAIVADWQRLVDGGVVADARYLREDGRPVVQVWGFYPGNEHNRITAETGHRLVDYFAAPGPYQAFLVGGGTWAWRTEPGPEWQRLFHRFGAYCPWNIGNYSLDEERVAHASMHTWEDDRRECEAHGVLWLPTVYPGFSWDNLTRQPPGSSNIPRRGGAFLWEQF
;
A
#
# COMPACT_ATOMS: atom_id res chain seq x y z
N MET A 1 -49.50 20.84 -52.07
CA MET A 1 -48.94 19.86 -53.03
C MET A 1 -47.42 19.91 -52.89
N ILE A 2 -46.82 18.77 -52.54
CA ILE A 2 -45.38 18.49 -52.35
C ILE A 2 -44.79 18.98 -51.02
N CYS A 3 -44.40 17.99 -50.22
CA CYS A 3 -44.02 18.00 -48.82
C CYS A 3 -42.49 18.13 -48.69
N LEU A 4 -42.05 18.92 -47.72
CA LEU A 4 -40.66 19.30 -47.47
C LEU A 4 -40.10 18.50 -46.28
N VAL A 5 -38.80 18.21 -46.34
CA VAL A 5 -37.88 17.84 -45.23
C VAL A 5 -37.85 16.37 -44.81
N CYS A 6 -36.77 15.67 -45.20
CA CYS A 6 -35.95 14.79 -44.36
C CYS A 6 -34.96 14.00 -45.24
N LEU A 7 -33.64 14.22 -45.11
CA LEU A 7 -32.67 13.11 -44.92
C LEU A 7 -31.22 13.62 -44.70
N LEU A 8 -30.76 13.44 -43.46
CA LEU A 8 -29.47 12.88 -43.04
C LEU A 8 -28.15 13.50 -43.57
N MET A 9 -27.63 14.48 -42.83
CA MET A 9 -26.18 14.65 -42.66
C MET A 9 -25.67 13.59 -41.67
N VAL A 10 -24.95 12.58 -42.16
CA VAL A 10 -24.18 11.66 -41.32
C VAL A 10 -22.84 12.34 -41.01
N ALA A 11 -22.75 12.99 -39.86
CA ALA A 11 -21.48 13.45 -39.31
C ALA A 11 -20.71 12.23 -38.77
N ARG A 12 -19.57 11.92 -39.38
CA ARG A 12 -18.60 10.95 -38.86
C ARG A 12 -17.92 11.54 -37.62
N LEU A 13 -18.43 11.20 -36.44
CA LEU A 13 -17.67 11.31 -35.19
C LEU A 13 -16.60 10.22 -35.18
N LEU A 14 -15.37 10.59 -35.53
CA LEU A 14 -14.18 9.81 -35.20
C LEU A 14 -13.98 9.94 -33.68
N ALA A 15 -14.45 8.95 -32.94
CA ALA A 15 -14.03 8.77 -31.55
C ALA A 15 -12.52 8.46 -31.57
N LEU A 16 -11.70 9.38 -31.08
CA LEU A 16 -10.35 9.04 -30.65
C LEU A 16 -10.50 8.14 -29.43
N ALA A 17 -10.50 6.82 -29.66
CA ALA A 17 -10.20 5.88 -28.60
C ALA A 17 -8.77 6.17 -28.15
N ALA A 18 -8.61 6.75 -26.95
CA ALA A 18 -7.33 6.78 -26.28
C ALA A 18 -6.84 5.34 -26.20
N SER A 19 -5.76 5.05 -26.93
CA SER A 19 -5.10 3.75 -26.81
C SER A 19 -4.64 3.63 -25.36
N PRO A 20 -4.92 2.51 -24.65
CA PRO A 20 -4.32 2.30 -23.35
C PRO A 20 -2.81 2.40 -23.52
N ALA A 21 -2.16 3.20 -22.67
CA ALA A 21 -0.71 3.29 -22.64
C ALA A 21 -0.16 1.87 -22.63
N ALA A 22 0.56 1.50 -23.70
CA ALA A 22 1.16 0.19 -23.79
C ALA A 22 2.13 0.06 -22.61
N ILE A 23 1.80 -0.81 -21.66
CA ILE A 23 2.75 -1.24 -20.63
C ILE A 23 3.94 -1.78 -21.42
N GLY A 24 5.09 -1.12 -21.28
CA GLY A 24 6.33 -1.57 -21.91
C GLY A 24 6.62 -3.02 -21.52
N PRO A 25 7.50 -3.73 -22.24
CA PRO A 25 7.89 -5.07 -21.85
C PRO A 25 8.34 -5.07 -20.37
N PRO A 26 8.00 -6.10 -19.58
CA PRO A 26 8.40 -6.18 -18.18
C PRO A 26 9.89 -5.88 -18.02
N HIS A 27 10.23 -5.03 -17.05
CA HIS A 27 11.61 -4.72 -16.71
C HIS A 27 12.27 -5.96 -16.10
N ALA A 28 12.91 -6.76 -16.95
CA ALA A 28 13.68 -7.92 -16.54
C ALA A 28 14.89 -7.54 -15.68
N ASP A 29 15.42 -6.34 -15.88
CA ASP A 29 16.61 -5.85 -15.22
C ASP A 29 16.36 -5.55 -13.73
N PRO A 30 17.38 -5.71 -12.87
CA PRO A 30 17.31 -5.24 -11.50
C PRO A 30 17.03 -3.73 -11.45
N VAL A 31 16.07 -3.36 -10.61
CA VAL A 31 15.70 -1.97 -10.37
C VAL A 31 16.85 -1.25 -9.66
N ASP A 32 17.15 -0.03 -10.08
CA ASP A 32 18.13 0.81 -9.38
C ASP A 32 17.66 1.12 -7.95
N ALA A 33 18.43 0.72 -6.94
CA ALA A 33 18.09 0.95 -5.53
C ALA A 33 18.57 2.31 -5.00
N SER A 34 19.28 3.11 -5.81
CA SER A 34 19.95 4.34 -5.33
C SER A 34 19.05 5.58 -5.27
N ALA A 35 17.89 5.55 -5.93
CA ALA A 35 16.94 6.66 -5.98
C ALA A 35 15.49 6.17 -5.87
N LEU A 36 14.67 6.87 -5.09
CA LEU A 36 13.22 6.70 -4.98
C LEU A 36 12.49 7.28 -6.20
N ARG A 37 13.05 8.31 -6.84
CA ARG A 37 12.45 9.00 -8.00
C ARG A 37 12.22 8.05 -9.18
N GLY A 38 11.11 8.25 -9.88
CA GLY A 38 10.77 7.52 -11.10
C GLY A 38 10.34 6.07 -10.87
N LYS A 39 9.98 5.70 -9.64
CA LYS A 39 9.56 4.35 -9.27
C LYS A 39 8.07 4.23 -9.00
N VAL A 40 7.51 3.07 -9.33
CA VAL A 40 6.19 2.63 -8.90
C VAL A 40 6.34 1.60 -7.78
N MET A 41 6.01 2.01 -6.57
CA MET A 41 6.12 1.18 -5.36
C MET A 41 4.73 0.74 -4.90
N THR A 42 4.59 -0.51 -4.47
CA THR A 42 3.32 -1.01 -3.90
C THR A 42 3.36 -1.06 -2.37
N GLY A 43 2.23 -0.78 -1.71
CA GLY A 43 2.08 -1.05 -0.27
C GLY A 43 2.00 -2.56 -0.02
N TYR A 44 2.85 -3.09 0.85
CA TYR A 44 2.98 -4.54 1.07
C TYR A 44 2.90 -4.91 2.54
N GLN A 45 1.83 -5.59 2.95
CA GLN A 45 1.55 -5.87 4.37
C GLN A 45 2.02 -7.26 4.81
N GLY A 46 1.94 -8.25 3.90
CA GLY A 46 2.36 -9.62 4.18
C GLY A 46 1.71 -10.23 5.43
N TRP A 47 0.46 -9.88 5.72
CA TRP A 47 -0.20 -10.14 7.01
C TRP A 47 -1.22 -11.30 7.02
N PHE A 48 -1.53 -11.90 5.87
CA PHE A 48 -2.49 -13.00 5.80
C PHE A 48 -1.89 -14.30 6.35
N ARG A 49 -2.63 -15.03 7.18
CA ARG A 49 -2.18 -16.30 7.78
C ARG A 49 -3.20 -17.41 7.58
N CYS A 50 -2.72 -18.65 7.56
CA CYS A 50 -3.57 -19.84 7.51
C CYS A 50 -3.36 -20.70 8.77
N PRO A 51 -4.37 -21.48 9.18
CA PRO A 51 -4.14 -22.56 10.15
C PRO A 51 -3.03 -23.50 9.69
N GLY A 52 -2.10 -23.82 10.59
CA GLY A 52 -0.98 -24.71 10.32
C GLY A 52 0.27 -24.06 9.74
N ASP A 53 0.26 -22.75 9.45
CA ASP A 53 1.48 -22.04 9.10
C ASP A 53 2.40 -21.80 10.31
N ALA A 54 3.62 -21.33 10.06
CA ALA A 54 4.62 -21.08 11.09
C ALA A 54 4.24 -19.98 12.09
N ALA A 55 3.24 -19.14 11.77
CA ALA A 55 2.74 -18.13 12.68
C ALA A 55 1.83 -18.71 13.75
N GLY A 56 1.10 -19.81 13.44
CA GLY A 56 0.15 -20.41 14.37
C GLY A 56 -1.02 -19.47 14.74
N MET A 57 -1.29 -18.45 13.93
CA MET A 57 -2.29 -17.41 14.21
C MET A 57 -3.68 -17.71 13.62
N GLY A 58 -3.85 -18.87 12.97
CA GLY A 58 -5.11 -19.27 12.35
C GLY A 58 -5.46 -18.42 11.13
N TRP A 59 -6.75 -18.13 10.92
CA TRP A 59 -7.27 -17.36 9.80
C TRP A 59 -7.08 -15.83 9.94
N MET A 60 -5.86 -15.40 10.30
CA MET A 60 -5.57 -13.99 10.51
C MET A 60 -5.73 -13.18 9.20
N HIS A 61 -6.43 -12.05 9.28
CA HIS A 61 -6.78 -11.14 8.17
C HIS A 61 -7.66 -11.73 7.04
N TRP A 62 -7.88 -13.04 7.01
CA TRP A 62 -8.93 -13.66 6.19
C TRP A 62 -10.28 -13.68 6.92
N SER A 63 -10.24 -13.83 8.24
CA SER A 63 -11.40 -13.95 9.10
C SER A 63 -11.28 -13.05 10.33
N ARG A 64 -12.43 -12.59 10.84
CA ARG A 64 -12.54 -11.94 12.16
C ARG A 64 -12.40 -12.93 13.32
N ASP A 65 -12.48 -14.22 13.03
CA ASP A 65 -12.34 -15.33 13.97
C ASP A 65 -11.15 -16.19 13.53
N SER A 66 -10.07 -16.20 14.31
CA SER A 66 -8.86 -16.94 13.92
C SER A 66 -9.08 -18.46 13.86
N ALA A 67 -10.09 -19.00 14.53
CA ALA A 67 -10.34 -20.43 14.60
C ALA A 67 -11.20 -20.95 13.44
N ARG A 68 -11.93 -20.10 12.71
CA ARG A 68 -12.83 -20.52 11.62
C ARG A 68 -12.94 -19.50 10.50
N ILE A 69 -13.32 -19.98 9.32
CA ILE A 69 -13.68 -19.13 8.18
C ILE A 69 -15.08 -19.52 7.67
N ALA A 70 -15.93 -18.52 7.53
CA ALA A 70 -17.33 -18.61 7.09
C ALA A 70 -17.77 -17.26 6.50
N PRO A 71 -18.84 -17.19 5.68
CA PRO A 71 -19.25 -15.96 4.99
C PRO A 71 -19.36 -14.73 5.91
N GLU A 72 -19.92 -14.89 7.10
CA GLU A 72 -20.14 -13.80 8.08
C GLU A 72 -18.86 -13.36 8.83
N THR A 73 -17.76 -14.09 8.64
CA THR A 73 -16.48 -13.80 9.29
C THR A 73 -15.45 -13.19 8.35
N LEU A 74 -15.69 -13.18 7.04
CA LEU A 74 -14.74 -12.69 6.05
C LEU A 74 -14.41 -11.20 6.28
N THR A 75 -13.14 -10.84 6.05
CA THR A 75 -12.64 -9.47 6.20
C THR A 75 -12.11 -8.86 4.90
N PHE A 76 -12.35 -9.52 3.77
CA PHE A 76 -11.83 -9.15 2.47
C PHE A 76 -12.93 -9.22 1.40
N GLU A 77 -12.76 -8.47 0.32
CA GLU A 77 -13.82 -8.23 -0.67
C GLU A 77 -13.74 -9.14 -1.89
N MET A 78 -12.52 -9.55 -2.25
CA MET A 78 -12.26 -10.33 -3.45
C MET A 78 -11.47 -11.57 -3.10
N TRP A 79 -11.94 -12.73 -3.57
CA TRP A 79 -11.17 -13.95 -3.47
C TRP A 79 -9.89 -13.83 -4.30
N PRO A 80 -8.70 -14.12 -3.73
CA PRO A 80 -7.46 -14.03 -4.49
C PRO A 80 -7.45 -15.09 -5.60
N ASP A 81 -6.90 -14.74 -6.77
CA ASP A 81 -6.50 -15.76 -7.74
C ASP A 81 -5.28 -16.49 -7.18
N VAL A 82 -5.40 -17.81 -7.01
CA VAL A 82 -4.37 -18.66 -6.42
C VAL A 82 -3.74 -19.64 -7.42
N SER A 83 -4.07 -19.52 -8.71
CA SER A 83 -3.63 -20.44 -9.77
C SER A 83 -2.11 -20.56 -9.91
N ASP A 84 -1.41 -19.49 -9.53
CA ASP A 84 0.02 -19.30 -9.68
C ASP A 84 0.84 -19.72 -8.45
N TYR A 85 0.20 -19.98 -7.32
CA TYR A 85 0.92 -20.28 -6.08
C TYR A 85 1.38 -21.72 -6.02
N ALA A 86 2.46 -21.94 -5.26
CA ALA A 86 2.89 -23.29 -4.94
C ALA A 86 1.84 -23.98 -4.04
N PRO A 87 1.49 -25.26 -4.28
CA PRO A 87 0.44 -25.95 -3.54
C PRO A 87 0.65 -26.00 -2.02
N ASP A 88 1.91 -26.00 -1.56
CA ASP A 88 2.29 -26.02 -0.14
C ASP A 88 2.03 -24.70 0.60
N THR A 89 1.78 -23.62 -0.13
CA THR A 89 1.39 -22.32 0.45
C THR A 89 -0.10 -22.09 0.53
N LEU A 90 -0.88 -23.00 -0.06
CA LEU A 90 -2.32 -22.90 -0.16
C LEU A 90 -2.99 -23.66 0.98
N CYS A 91 -3.96 -23.01 1.60
CA CYS A 91 -4.78 -23.57 2.63
C CYS A 91 -6.23 -23.68 2.14
N VAL A 92 -6.83 -24.84 2.36
CA VAL A 92 -8.25 -25.10 2.06
C VAL A 92 -9.09 -24.13 2.87
N ALA A 93 -9.99 -23.39 2.23
CA ALA A 93 -11.01 -22.60 2.90
C ALA A 93 -12.29 -23.43 3.05
N PRO A 94 -12.55 -24.07 4.20
CA PRO A 94 -13.62 -25.06 4.31
C PRO A 94 -14.99 -24.43 4.05
N GLY A 95 -15.84 -25.12 3.29
CA GLY A 95 -17.18 -24.64 2.96
C GLY A 95 -17.24 -23.62 1.82
N PHE A 96 -16.10 -23.22 1.25
CA PHE A 96 -16.04 -22.34 0.08
C PHE A 96 -15.66 -23.13 -1.18
N THR A 97 -16.39 -22.88 -2.27
CA THR A 97 -16.12 -23.44 -3.60
C THR A 97 -16.20 -22.35 -4.66
N HIS A 98 -15.43 -22.51 -5.73
CA HIS A 98 -15.57 -21.71 -6.94
C HIS A 98 -16.91 -22.03 -7.65
N PRO A 99 -17.37 -21.18 -8.59
CA PRO A 99 -18.61 -21.43 -9.34
C PRO A 99 -18.63 -22.76 -10.12
N ASP A 100 -17.46 -23.28 -10.47
CA ASP A 100 -17.28 -24.59 -11.12
C ASP A 100 -17.28 -25.78 -10.14
N GLY A 101 -17.51 -25.53 -8.84
CA GLY A 101 -17.54 -26.54 -7.78
C GLY A 101 -16.17 -26.92 -7.21
N ARG A 102 -15.06 -26.39 -7.75
CA ARG A 102 -13.73 -26.67 -7.19
C ARG A 102 -13.58 -26.08 -5.80
N GLN A 103 -12.90 -26.81 -4.91
CA GLN A 103 -12.57 -26.34 -3.57
C GLN A 103 -11.77 -25.02 -3.63
N ALA A 104 -12.24 -23.99 -2.94
CA ALA A 104 -11.54 -22.72 -2.85
C ALA A 104 -10.38 -22.79 -1.86
N HIS A 105 -9.29 -22.10 -2.20
CA HIS A 105 -8.09 -22.01 -1.37
C HIS A 105 -7.72 -20.55 -1.13
N LEU A 106 -7.01 -20.31 -0.03
CA LEU A 106 -6.36 -19.05 0.31
C LEU A 106 -4.86 -19.29 0.49
N PHE A 107 -4.07 -18.23 0.58
CA PHE A 107 -2.62 -18.34 0.80
C PHE A 107 -2.24 -17.85 2.20
N THR A 108 -1.08 -18.31 2.70
CA THR A 108 -0.39 -17.67 3.82
C THR A 108 0.73 -16.77 3.32
N SER A 109 0.87 -15.59 3.93
CA SER A 109 2.01 -14.69 3.68
C SER A 109 3.25 -15.09 4.48
N ASP A 110 3.14 -15.95 5.50
CA ASP A 110 4.28 -16.46 6.28
C ASP A 110 4.98 -17.64 5.56
N SER A 111 5.24 -17.45 4.26
CA SER A 111 5.90 -18.42 3.39
C SER A 111 6.82 -17.71 2.40
N ALA A 112 8.05 -18.20 2.26
CA ALA A 112 9.02 -17.66 1.31
C ALA A 112 8.56 -17.76 -0.14
N THR A 113 7.88 -18.85 -0.53
CA THR A 113 7.41 -19.08 -1.90
C THR A 113 6.22 -18.20 -2.26
N THR A 114 5.32 -17.92 -1.30
CA THR A 114 4.26 -16.90 -1.47
C THR A 114 4.87 -15.52 -1.74
N VAL A 115 5.79 -15.09 -0.87
CA VAL A 115 6.40 -13.76 -0.98
C VAL A 115 7.23 -13.65 -2.27
N LEU A 116 7.94 -14.71 -2.66
CA LEU A 116 8.65 -14.75 -3.94
C LEU A 116 7.69 -14.55 -5.11
N ARG A 117 6.56 -15.27 -5.16
CA ARG A 117 5.56 -15.11 -6.22
C ARG A 117 5.03 -13.68 -6.30
N HIS A 118 4.78 -13.02 -5.17
CA HIS A 118 4.38 -11.61 -5.17
C HIS A 118 5.44 -10.70 -5.84
N PHE A 119 6.72 -10.92 -5.58
CA PHE A 119 7.81 -10.14 -6.20
C PHE A 119 8.07 -10.53 -7.66
N GLU A 120 7.74 -11.75 -8.06
CA GLU A 120 7.72 -12.16 -9.47
C GLU A 120 6.64 -11.42 -10.24
N TRP A 121 5.43 -11.28 -9.68
CA TRP A 121 4.39 -10.45 -10.27
C TRP A 121 4.77 -8.97 -10.31
N MET A 122 5.46 -8.46 -9.28
CA MET A 122 6.01 -7.10 -9.33
C MET A 122 6.94 -6.93 -10.53
N ARG A 123 7.84 -7.90 -10.80
CA ARG A 123 8.66 -7.90 -12.03
C ARG A 123 7.80 -7.87 -13.29
N GLU A 124 6.88 -8.83 -13.39
CA GLU A 124 6.08 -9.09 -14.59
C GLU A 124 5.19 -7.89 -14.95
N HIS A 125 4.74 -7.15 -13.95
CA HIS A 125 3.86 -6.00 -14.13
C HIS A 125 4.57 -4.66 -13.94
N SER A 126 5.91 -4.64 -14.01
CA SER A 126 6.73 -3.43 -13.93
C SER A 126 6.46 -2.58 -12.66
N LEU A 127 6.27 -3.25 -11.53
CA LEU A 127 6.33 -2.63 -10.21
C LEU A 127 7.76 -2.72 -9.70
N ASP A 128 8.33 -1.57 -9.33
CA ASP A 128 9.75 -1.47 -8.98
C ASP A 128 10.08 -2.12 -7.63
N GLY A 129 9.10 -2.15 -6.73
CA GLY A 129 9.32 -2.64 -5.39
C GLY A 129 8.15 -2.45 -4.43
N ALA A 130 8.46 -2.64 -3.15
CA ALA A 130 7.47 -2.66 -2.08
C ALA A 130 7.81 -1.74 -0.88
N TRP A 131 6.80 -1.02 -0.40
CA TRP A 131 6.76 -0.46 0.95
C TRP A 131 6.32 -1.56 1.91
N VAL A 132 7.27 -2.19 2.58
CA VAL A 132 7.04 -3.30 3.51
C VAL A 132 6.50 -2.74 4.81
N GLN A 133 5.21 -2.95 5.04
CA GLN A 133 4.53 -2.38 6.19
C GLN A 133 4.92 -3.11 7.47
N ARG A 134 5.30 -2.32 8.48
CA ARG A 134 5.57 -2.74 9.84
C ARG A 134 4.64 -1.99 10.76
N PHE A 135 3.60 -2.66 11.23
CA PHE A 135 2.66 -2.09 12.20
C PHE A 135 3.36 -1.90 13.54
N VAL A 136 3.34 -0.67 14.05
CA VAL A 136 4.00 -0.31 15.31
C VAL A 136 3.39 -1.08 16.50
N VAL A 137 2.09 -1.37 16.43
CA VAL A 137 1.42 -2.22 17.43
C VAL A 137 1.97 -3.65 17.51
N GLY A 138 2.53 -4.16 16.42
CA GLY A 138 3.09 -5.52 16.33
C GLY A 138 4.55 -5.61 16.77
N LEU A 139 5.13 -4.52 17.27
CA LEU A 139 6.54 -4.48 17.69
C LEU A 139 6.69 -4.91 19.14
N PRO A 140 7.91 -5.27 19.59
CA PRO A 140 8.13 -5.70 20.97
C PRO A 140 7.63 -4.66 21.97
N GLY A 141 6.76 -5.08 22.90
CA GLY A 141 6.11 -4.21 23.88
C GLY A 141 4.88 -3.43 23.38
N GLY A 142 4.50 -3.59 22.12
CA GLY A 142 3.26 -3.06 21.55
C GLY A 142 2.03 -3.93 21.90
N PRO A 143 0.80 -3.42 21.69
CA PRO A 143 -0.44 -4.14 22.01
C PRO A 143 -0.64 -5.48 21.28
N ALA A 144 0.10 -5.72 20.21
CA ALA A 144 -0.01 -6.89 19.34
C ALA A 144 1.35 -7.54 19.06
N ASP A 145 2.28 -7.46 20.02
CA ASP A 145 3.67 -7.94 19.90
C ASP A 145 3.79 -9.43 19.53
N ALA A 146 2.77 -10.24 19.80
CA ALA A 146 2.67 -11.63 19.31
C ALA A 146 2.80 -11.77 17.78
N TRP A 147 2.56 -10.70 17.03
CA TRP A 147 2.75 -10.68 15.57
C TRP A 147 4.23 -10.60 15.17
N TYR A 148 5.10 -10.16 16.07
CA TYR A 148 6.46 -9.73 15.77
C TYR A 148 7.26 -10.80 15.02
N ASP A 149 7.33 -12.02 15.55
CA ASP A 149 8.11 -13.11 14.95
C ASP A 149 7.68 -13.42 13.52
N SER A 150 6.37 -13.38 13.27
CA SER A 150 5.83 -13.60 11.93
C SER A 150 6.16 -12.43 10.99
N THR A 151 6.06 -11.18 11.46
CA THR A 151 6.45 -10.01 10.64
C THR A 151 7.95 -10.01 10.33
N LEU A 152 8.80 -10.45 11.26
CA LEU A 152 10.24 -10.61 11.02
C LEU A 152 10.55 -11.71 10.01
N ARG A 153 9.86 -12.86 10.06
CA ARG A 153 10.01 -13.90 9.04
C ARG A 153 9.61 -13.39 7.65
N VAL A 154 8.46 -12.73 7.55
CA VAL A 154 8.00 -12.13 6.30
C VAL A 154 9.00 -11.09 5.78
N LEU A 155 9.58 -10.26 6.64
CA LEU A 155 10.66 -9.34 6.25
C LEU A 155 11.88 -10.09 5.69
N GLY A 156 12.28 -11.21 6.31
CA GLY A 156 13.31 -12.09 5.79
C GLY A 156 12.98 -12.65 4.40
N HIS A 157 11.73 -13.09 4.19
CA HIS A 157 11.26 -13.56 2.88
C HIS A 157 11.28 -12.44 1.82
N VAL A 158 10.87 -11.23 2.19
CA VAL A 158 10.91 -10.06 1.29
C VAL A 158 12.34 -9.79 0.83
N ARG A 159 13.32 -9.83 1.72
CA ARG A 159 14.74 -9.62 1.35
C ARG A 159 15.23 -10.65 0.33
N GLY A 160 14.91 -11.92 0.56
CA GLY A 160 15.21 -13.01 -0.37
C GLY A 160 14.53 -12.80 -1.73
N ALA A 161 13.24 -12.48 -1.72
CA ALA A 161 12.45 -12.25 -2.92
C ALA A 161 12.92 -11.02 -3.72
N ALA A 162 13.19 -9.91 -3.05
CA ALA A 162 13.76 -8.69 -3.64
C ALA A 162 15.11 -8.98 -4.31
N THR A 163 15.98 -9.77 -3.67
CA THR A 163 17.26 -10.19 -4.25
C THR A 163 17.07 -11.10 -5.46
N ALA A 164 16.22 -12.13 -5.37
CA ALA A 164 16.01 -13.10 -6.43
C ALA A 164 15.37 -12.49 -7.68
N THR A 165 14.55 -11.46 -7.48
CA THR A 165 13.83 -10.81 -8.55
C THR A 165 14.65 -9.61 -9.05
N GLY A 166 15.24 -8.81 -8.18
CA GLY A 166 15.89 -7.54 -8.52
C GLY A 166 14.99 -6.33 -8.25
N ARG A 167 13.85 -6.53 -7.59
CA ARG A 167 12.98 -5.46 -7.07
C ARG A 167 13.58 -4.82 -5.82
N VAL A 168 13.20 -3.59 -5.54
CA VAL A 168 13.63 -2.85 -4.34
C VAL A 168 12.61 -2.96 -3.21
N TRP A 169 13.01 -2.61 -2.00
CA TRP A 169 12.09 -2.56 -0.86
C TRP A 169 12.52 -1.50 0.15
N ALA A 170 11.56 -0.96 0.89
CA ALA A 170 11.79 -0.06 2.03
C ALA A 170 10.75 -0.30 3.11
N LEU A 171 11.09 0.00 4.36
CA LEU A 171 10.15 -0.13 5.47
C LEU A 171 9.14 1.02 5.48
N SER A 172 7.89 0.69 5.80
CA SER A 172 6.85 1.65 6.15
C SER A 172 6.30 1.32 7.54
N TYR A 173 6.65 2.14 8.53
CA TYR A 173 6.07 2.05 9.86
C TYR A 173 4.63 2.55 9.85
N ASP A 174 3.67 1.70 10.20
CA ASP A 174 2.26 2.10 10.32
C ASP A 174 1.87 2.26 11.80
N THR A 175 1.45 3.45 12.16
CA THR A 175 1.14 3.82 13.54
C THR A 175 -0.30 3.52 13.97
N ALA A 176 -1.11 2.95 13.08
CA ALA A 176 -2.50 2.62 13.35
C ALA A 176 -2.63 1.73 14.61
N ALA A 177 -3.63 2.06 15.43
CA ALA A 177 -3.97 1.44 16.71
C ALA A 177 -2.88 1.51 17.80
N MET A 178 -1.73 2.18 17.55
CA MET A 178 -0.69 2.35 18.56
C MET A 178 -1.04 3.51 19.52
N PRO A 179 -0.93 3.34 20.84
CA PRO A 179 -1.00 4.44 21.79
C PRO A 179 0.09 5.48 21.50
N PRO A 180 -0.25 6.79 21.49
CA PRO A 180 0.67 7.82 21.01
C PRO A 180 1.97 7.92 21.81
N GLU A 181 1.92 7.63 23.11
CA GLU A 181 3.05 7.74 24.03
C GLU A 181 4.18 6.74 23.76
N GLY A 182 3.92 5.67 23.00
CA GLY A 182 4.91 4.64 22.67
C GLY A 182 5.36 4.63 21.21
N ILE A 183 4.80 5.49 20.35
CA ILE A 183 5.07 5.46 18.90
C ILE A 183 6.54 5.77 18.61
N TYR A 184 7.07 6.85 19.20
CA TYR A 184 8.43 7.29 18.93
C TYR A 184 9.45 6.24 19.34
N GLU A 185 9.35 5.77 20.59
CA GLU A 185 10.30 4.84 21.20
C GLU A 185 10.28 3.49 20.47
N ALA A 186 9.10 2.99 20.08
CA ALA A 186 8.97 1.73 19.33
C ALA A 186 9.59 1.80 17.93
N ILE A 187 9.36 2.90 17.19
CA ILE A 187 9.94 3.11 15.86
C ILE A 187 11.47 3.22 15.96
N VAL A 188 11.97 4.06 16.87
CA VAL A 188 13.41 4.29 17.06
C VAL A 188 14.12 3.00 17.47
N ALA A 189 13.60 2.28 18.47
CA ALA A 189 14.24 1.08 18.99
C ALA A 189 14.31 -0.03 17.93
N ASP A 190 13.28 -0.17 17.09
CA ASP A 190 13.35 -1.15 16.01
C ASP A 190 14.21 -0.71 14.84
N TRP A 191 14.15 0.55 14.43
CA TRP A 191 15.03 1.06 13.38
C TRP A 191 16.50 0.82 13.72
N GLN A 192 16.91 1.12 14.96
CA GLN A 192 18.26 0.84 15.44
C GLN A 192 18.61 -0.63 15.34
N ARG A 193 17.72 -1.52 15.83
CA ARG A 193 17.92 -2.97 15.74
C ARG A 193 18.08 -3.47 14.30
N LEU A 194 17.30 -2.94 13.35
CA LEU A 194 17.39 -3.33 11.94
C LEU A 194 18.64 -2.78 11.27
N VAL A 195 19.05 -1.54 11.59
CA VAL A 195 20.31 -0.95 11.12
C VAL A 195 21.50 -1.75 11.65
N ASP A 196 21.57 -1.98 12.96
CA ASP A 196 22.66 -2.70 13.63
C ASP A 196 22.71 -4.18 13.20
N GLY A 197 21.54 -4.78 12.94
CA GLY A 197 21.42 -6.12 12.39
C GLY A 197 21.76 -6.23 10.89
N GLY A 198 22.15 -5.14 10.23
CA GLY A 198 22.54 -5.13 8.81
C GLY A 198 21.37 -5.29 7.84
N VAL A 199 20.13 -5.21 8.30
CA VAL A 199 18.92 -5.35 7.46
C VAL A 199 18.81 -4.19 6.46
N VAL A 200 19.16 -2.97 6.90
CA VAL A 200 19.12 -1.74 6.08
C VAL A 200 20.34 -1.62 5.15
N ALA A 201 21.37 -2.45 5.35
CA ALA A 201 22.54 -2.54 4.46
C ALA A 201 22.30 -3.45 3.24
N ASP A 202 21.11 -4.05 3.14
CA ASP A 202 20.70 -4.90 2.02
C ASP A 202 20.83 -4.14 0.69
N ALA A 203 21.42 -4.79 -0.33
CA ALA A 203 21.69 -4.16 -1.61
C ALA A 203 20.41 -3.78 -2.37
N ARG A 204 19.26 -4.37 -2.02
CA ARG A 204 17.94 -4.05 -2.56
C ARG A 204 17.11 -3.14 -1.66
N TYR A 205 17.66 -2.71 -0.51
CA TYR A 205 17.04 -1.67 0.29
C TYR A 205 17.08 -0.33 -0.46
N LEU A 206 15.94 0.31 -0.63
CA LEU A 206 15.80 1.55 -1.39
C LEU A 206 16.49 2.73 -0.68
N ARG A 207 17.19 3.54 -1.47
CA ARG A 207 17.90 4.74 -1.04
C ARG A 207 17.44 5.97 -1.82
N GLU A 208 17.65 7.14 -1.22
CA GLU A 208 17.56 8.45 -1.86
C GLU A 208 18.69 9.31 -1.29
N ASP A 209 19.47 9.94 -2.16
CA ASP A 209 20.69 10.70 -1.80
C ASP A 209 21.65 9.91 -0.90
N GLY A 210 21.83 8.62 -1.19
CA GLY A 210 22.72 7.72 -0.43
C GLY A 210 22.17 7.26 0.93
N ARG A 211 21.07 7.84 1.41
CA ARG A 211 20.43 7.49 2.68
C ARG A 211 19.39 6.38 2.48
N PRO A 212 19.26 5.42 3.41
CA PRO A 212 18.16 4.46 3.35
C PRO A 212 16.82 5.18 3.47
N VAL A 213 15.85 4.78 2.66
CA VAL A 213 14.49 5.34 2.71
C VAL A 213 13.67 4.65 3.80
N VAL A 214 12.94 5.43 4.59
CA VAL A 214 11.98 4.91 5.57
C VAL A 214 10.70 5.72 5.49
N GLN A 215 9.56 5.04 5.49
CA GLN A 215 8.26 5.69 5.55
C GLN A 215 7.68 5.58 6.97
N VAL A 216 7.03 6.65 7.42
CA VAL A 216 6.14 6.63 8.59
C VAL A 216 4.74 6.99 8.12
N TRP A 217 3.81 6.07 8.34
CA TRP A 217 2.42 6.15 7.94
C TRP A 217 1.51 6.37 9.16
N GLY A 218 0.62 7.35 9.05
CA GLY A 218 -0.35 7.65 10.10
C GLY A 218 -0.53 9.13 10.42
N PHE A 219 0.04 10.05 9.63
CA PHE A 219 -0.11 11.49 9.88
C PHE A 219 -1.52 11.99 9.48
N TYR A 220 -2.51 11.68 10.33
CA TYR A 220 -3.92 12.08 10.19
C TYR A 220 -4.34 12.94 11.38
N PRO A 221 -4.29 14.28 11.27
CA PRO A 221 -4.70 15.19 12.34
C PRO A 221 -6.06 14.84 12.92
N GLY A 222 -6.13 14.64 14.24
CA GLY A 222 -7.38 14.34 14.96
C GLY A 222 -7.95 12.93 14.76
N ASN A 223 -7.24 12.01 14.11
CA ASN A 223 -7.74 10.65 13.90
C ASN A 223 -7.63 9.79 15.17
N GLU A 224 -8.72 9.13 15.55
CA GLU A 224 -8.77 8.31 16.76
C GLU A 224 -8.01 6.97 16.64
N HIS A 225 -7.81 6.48 15.42
CA HIS A 225 -7.08 5.23 15.15
C HIS A 225 -5.60 5.46 14.86
N ASN A 226 -5.25 6.60 14.26
CA ASN A 226 -3.88 7.02 13.98
C ASN A 226 -3.54 8.22 14.85
N ARG A 227 -3.01 7.94 16.03
CA ARG A 227 -2.91 8.92 17.11
C ARG A 227 -1.56 9.65 17.18
N ILE A 228 -0.66 9.41 16.22
CA ILE A 228 0.62 10.13 16.15
C ILE A 228 0.38 11.65 16.13
N THR A 229 1.14 12.39 16.92
CA THR A 229 1.03 13.85 17.04
C THR A 229 2.01 14.57 16.11
N ALA A 230 1.74 15.83 15.76
CA ALA A 230 2.69 16.66 15.02
C ALA A 230 4.04 16.77 15.74
N GLU A 231 4.02 16.89 17.08
CA GLU A 231 5.22 16.89 17.92
C GLU A 231 6.05 15.60 17.76
N THR A 232 5.40 14.44 17.80
CA THR A 232 6.07 13.15 17.56
C THR A 232 6.62 13.07 16.14
N GLY A 233 5.87 13.55 15.15
CA GLY A 233 6.33 13.65 13.77
C GLY A 233 7.59 14.51 13.64
N HIS A 234 7.62 15.68 14.28
CA HIS A 234 8.82 16.54 14.30
C HIS A 234 10.02 15.83 14.95
N ARG A 235 9.81 15.17 16.10
CA ARG A 235 10.86 14.37 16.76
C ARG A 235 11.41 13.27 15.84
N LEU A 236 10.55 12.59 15.07
CA LEU A 236 10.98 11.56 14.11
C LEU A 236 11.78 12.16 12.95
N VAL A 237 11.35 13.31 12.40
CA VAL A 237 12.15 14.02 11.38
C VAL A 237 13.53 14.35 11.93
N ASP A 238 13.62 14.95 13.12
CA ASP A 238 14.88 15.32 13.75
C ASP A 238 15.79 14.10 13.98
N TYR A 239 15.20 12.99 14.43
CA TYR A 239 15.92 11.73 14.63
C TYR A 239 16.50 11.18 13.32
N PHE A 240 15.70 11.06 12.26
CA PHE A 240 16.17 10.49 10.98
C PHE A 240 17.09 11.44 10.20
N ALA A 241 17.01 12.76 10.44
CA ALA A 241 17.91 13.74 9.82
C ALA A 241 19.29 13.79 10.49
N ALA A 242 19.38 13.43 11.78
CA ALA A 242 20.61 13.49 12.55
C ALA A 242 21.75 12.68 11.89
N PRO A 243 22.95 13.26 11.70
CA PRO A 243 24.08 12.53 11.14
C PRO A 243 24.47 11.34 12.02
N GLY A 244 24.67 10.17 11.40
CA GLY A 244 25.05 8.96 12.11
C GLY A 244 24.56 7.69 11.41
N PRO A 245 24.78 6.52 12.03
CA PRO A 245 24.41 5.23 11.42
C PRO A 245 22.90 5.07 11.21
N TYR A 246 22.07 5.79 11.98
CA TYR A 246 20.61 5.70 11.94
C TYR A 246 19.94 6.73 11.01
N GLN A 247 20.73 7.54 10.30
CA GLN A 247 20.20 8.55 9.40
C GLN A 247 19.39 7.91 8.26
N ALA A 248 18.27 8.53 7.88
CA ALA A 248 17.40 8.03 6.82
C ALA A 248 16.75 9.17 6.01
N PHE A 249 16.34 8.86 4.78
CA PHE A 249 15.43 9.70 4.01
C PHE A 249 14.00 9.39 4.44
N LEU A 250 13.39 10.32 5.20
CA LEU A 250 12.06 10.10 5.78
C LEU A 250 10.95 10.50 4.81
N VAL A 251 10.06 9.55 4.54
CA VAL A 251 8.80 9.73 3.81
C VAL A 251 7.65 9.81 4.82
N GLY A 252 6.85 10.88 4.75
CA GLY A 252 5.60 10.98 5.50
C GLY A 252 4.43 10.39 4.73
N GLY A 253 3.57 9.60 5.38
CA GLY A 253 2.32 9.09 4.81
C GLY A 253 1.13 9.43 5.69
N GLY A 254 0.05 9.96 5.11
CA GLY A 254 -1.04 10.51 5.91
C GLY A 254 -2.21 11.08 5.14
N THR A 255 -2.86 12.08 5.73
CA THR A 255 -4.09 12.68 5.23
C THR A 255 -3.98 13.13 3.77
N TRP A 256 -5.04 12.89 3.01
CA TRP A 256 -5.17 13.31 1.61
C TRP A 256 -5.26 14.84 1.48
N ALA A 257 -5.98 15.50 2.38
CA ALA A 257 -6.17 16.95 2.38
C ALA A 257 -5.04 17.72 3.10
N TRP A 258 -3.82 17.19 3.05
CA TRP A 258 -2.66 17.69 3.80
C TRP A 258 -2.35 19.15 3.51
N ARG A 259 -2.44 19.59 2.26
CA ARG A 259 -2.11 20.97 1.84
C ARG A 259 -3.03 22.02 2.47
N THR A 260 -4.26 21.63 2.80
CA THR A 260 -5.28 22.52 3.38
C THR A 260 -5.51 22.28 4.88
N GLU A 261 -4.72 21.43 5.53
CA GLU A 261 -4.81 21.17 6.97
C GLU A 261 -4.59 22.49 7.76
N PRO A 262 -5.56 22.94 8.57
CA PRO A 262 -5.46 24.24 9.24
C PRO A 262 -4.43 24.29 10.38
N GLY A 263 -4.00 23.15 10.92
CA GLY A 263 -3.03 23.08 12.02
C GLY A 263 -1.63 23.56 11.60
N PRO A 264 -1.10 24.67 12.14
CA PRO A 264 0.20 25.21 11.71
C PRO A 264 1.38 24.29 12.05
N GLU A 265 1.28 23.48 13.12
CA GLU A 265 2.30 22.47 13.43
C GLU A 265 2.30 21.35 12.37
N TRP A 266 1.12 20.91 11.94
CA TRP A 266 0.98 19.89 10.90
C TRP A 266 1.49 20.39 9.55
N GLN A 267 1.13 21.61 9.15
CA GLN A 267 1.65 22.23 7.92
C GLN A 267 3.18 22.28 7.91
N ARG A 268 3.78 22.75 9.01
CA ARG A 268 5.25 22.76 9.13
C ARG A 268 5.83 21.35 9.09
N LEU A 269 5.17 20.35 9.68
CA LEU A 269 5.64 18.97 9.64
C LEU A 269 5.65 18.42 8.20
N PHE A 270 4.58 18.62 7.42
CA PHE A 270 4.49 18.09 6.06
C PHE A 270 5.63 18.60 5.16
N HIS A 271 6.04 19.87 5.33
CA HIS A 271 7.15 20.47 4.58
C HIS A 271 8.55 20.10 5.09
N ARG A 272 8.65 19.32 6.16
CA ARG A 272 9.94 18.84 6.71
C ARG A 272 10.33 17.45 6.22
N PHE A 273 9.42 16.70 5.59
CA PHE A 273 9.74 15.37 5.06
C PHE A 273 10.61 15.47 3.81
N GLY A 274 11.36 14.40 3.51
CA GLY A 274 12.01 14.28 2.21
C GLY A 274 11.00 13.99 1.10
N ALA A 275 9.92 13.28 1.45
CA ALA A 275 8.82 12.95 0.55
C ALA A 275 7.50 12.91 1.32
N TYR A 276 6.38 13.21 0.65
CA TYR A 276 5.04 13.06 1.20
C TYR A 276 4.14 12.21 0.31
N CYS A 277 3.45 11.25 0.94
CA CYS A 277 2.58 10.28 0.30
C CYS A 277 1.15 10.42 0.85
N PRO A 278 0.27 11.21 0.21
CA PRO A 278 -1.12 11.36 0.63
C PRO A 278 -1.94 10.09 0.35
N TRP A 279 -2.75 9.66 1.33
CA TRP A 279 -3.62 8.49 1.19
C TRP A 279 -4.86 8.77 0.34
N ASN A 280 -4.84 8.37 -0.92
CA ASN A 280 -5.98 8.60 -1.81
C ASN A 280 -7.04 7.48 -1.79
N ILE A 281 -6.77 6.33 -1.16
CA ILE A 281 -7.65 5.16 -1.24
C ILE A 281 -9.00 5.48 -0.60
N GLY A 282 -10.07 5.33 -1.39
CA GLY A 282 -11.44 5.64 -0.98
C GLY A 282 -11.91 7.04 -1.33
N ASN A 283 -11.03 7.93 -1.82
CA ASN A 283 -11.43 9.27 -2.29
C ASN A 283 -11.79 9.23 -3.78
N TYR A 284 -13.05 9.52 -4.09
CA TYR A 284 -13.58 9.54 -5.45
C TYR A 284 -14.60 10.67 -5.62
N SER A 285 -14.87 11.05 -6.86
CA SER A 285 -15.96 11.92 -7.27
C SER A 285 -16.96 11.14 -8.12
N LEU A 286 -18.18 11.64 -8.21
CA LEU A 286 -19.21 11.12 -9.11
C LEU A 286 -19.37 12.09 -10.28
N ASP A 287 -19.43 11.56 -11.50
CA ASP A 287 -19.87 12.33 -12.66
C ASP A 287 -21.40 12.51 -12.68
N GLU A 288 -21.91 13.16 -13.73
CA GLU A 288 -23.35 13.37 -13.92
C GLU A 288 -24.16 12.06 -14.03
N GLU A 289 -23.52 10.99 -14.52
CA GLU A 289 -24.08 9.65 -14.68
C GLU A 289 -23.93 8.79 -13.41
N ARG A 290 -23.39 9.36 -12.33
CA ARG A 290 -23.09 8.71 -11.04
C ARG A 290 -22.04 7.60 -11.15
N VAL A 291 -21.14 7.71 -12.11
CA VAL A 291 -19.96 6.86 -12.22
C VAL A 291 -18.87 7.41 -11.30
N ALA A 292 -18.25 6.53 -10.51
CA ALA A 292 -17.19 6.90 -9.57
C ALA A 292 -15.82 7.02 -10.25
N HIS A 293 -15.17 8.19 -10.14
CA HIS A 293 -13.82 8.47 -10.65
C HIS A 293 -12.86 8.81 -9.51
N ALA A 294 -11.59 8.42 -9.62
CA ALA A 294 -10.58 8.74 -8.61
C ALA A 294 -10.43 10.25 -8.42
N SER A 295 -10.42 10.71 -7.17
CA SER A 295 -10.24 12.12 -6.87
C SER A 295 -8.78 12.53 -7.06
N MET A 296 -8.50 13.29 -8.11
CA MET A 296 -7.15 13.78 -8.46
C MET A 296 -7.07 15.31 -8.61
N HIS A 297 -8.17 16.03 -8.35
CA HIS A 297 -8.26 17.46 -8.63
C HIS A 297 -7.26 18.32 -7.84
N THR A 298 -6.72 17.82 -6.72
CA THR A 298 -5.70 18.53 -5.92
C THR A 298 -4.27 18.23 -6.36
N TRP A 299 -4.06 17.17 -7.15
CA TRP A 299 -2.73 16.58 -7.35
C TRP A 299 -1.71 17.53 -7.96
N GLU A 300 -2.11 18.33 -8.94
CA GLU A 300 -1.21 19.30 -9.58
C GLU A 300 -0.78 20.41 -8.60
N ASP A 301 -1.68 20.87 -7.74
CA ASP A 301 -1.35 21.87 -6.72
C ASP A 301 -0.51 21.25 -5.58
N ASP A 302 -0.84 20.03 -5.16
CA ASP A 302 -0.09 19.29 -4.16
C ASP A 302 1.35 19.03 -4.63
N ARG A 303 1.52 18.64 -5.90
CA ARG A 303 2.83 18.46 -6.54
C ARG A 303 3.64 19.75 -6.53
N ARG A 304 3.04 20.87 -6.95
CA ARG A 304 3.70 22.19 -6.95
C ARG A 304 4.11 22.63 -5.56
N GLU A 305 3.26 22.44 -4.55
CA GLU A 305 3.55 22.80 -3.16
C GLU A 305 4.73 22.00 -2.61
N CYS A 306 4.74 20.68 -2.83
CA CYS A 306 5.85 19.82 -2.47
C CYS A 306 7.16 20.24 -3.17
N GLU A 307 7.12 20.45 -4.49
CA GLU A 307 8.29 20.87 -5.28
C GLU A 307 8.87 22.21 -4.79
N ALA A 308 8.01 23.18 -4.46
CA ALA A 308 8.43 24.49 -3.93
C ALA A 308 9.16 24.40 -2.57
N HIS A 309 8.90 23.34 -1.80
CA HIS A 309 9.53 23.09 -0.50
C HIS A 309 10.62 22.01 -0.54
N GLY A 310 10.98 21.50 -1.72
CA GLY A 310 11.98 20.44 -1.86
C GLY A 310 11.52 19.07 -1.35
N VAL A 311 10.20 18.87 -1.20
CA VAL A 311 9.58 17.61 -0.82
C VAL A 311 9.23 16.84 -2.09
N LEU A 312 9.53 15.55 -2.13
CA LEU A 312 9.04 14.68 -3.19
C LEU A 312 7.54 14.41 -3.02
N TRP A 313 6.77 14.59 -4.09
CA TRP A 313 5.34 14.24 -4.08
C TRP A 313 5.13 12.81 -4.60
N LEU A 314 4.52 11.95 -3.78
CA LEU A 314 4.26 10.54 -4.08
C LEU A 314 2.75 10.26 -4.05
N PRO A 315 2.02 10.37 -5.17
CA PRO A 315 0.60 10.07 -5.18
C PRO A 315 0.32 8.59 -4.91
N THR A 316 -0.71 8.31 -4.13
CA THR A 316 -1.25 6.95 -3.98
C THR A 316 -2.31 6.70 -5.04
N VAL A 317 -2.11 5.70 -5.89
CA VAL A 317 -3.12 5.23 -6.86
C VAL A 317 -3.79 3.95 -6.38
N TYR A 318 -5.03 3.68 -6.79
CA TYR A 318 -5.75 2.47 -6.39
C TYR A 318 -6.75 2.00 -7.45
N PRO A 319 -7.01 0.68 -7.58
CA PRO A 319 -7.78 0.14 -8.70
C PRO A 319 -9.30 0.14 -8.52
N GLY A 320 -9.79 0.75 -7.44
CA GLY A 320 -11.13 0.56 -6.88
C GLY A 320 -11.06 -0.03 -5.47
N PHE A 321 -12.20 -0.13 -4.80
CA PHE A 321 -12.20 -0.28 -3.33
C PHE A 321 -13.53 -0.82 -2.80
N SER A 322 -13.49 -1.47 -1.64
CA SER A 322 -14.65 -1.76 -0.80
C SER A 322 -14.16 -2.10 0.62
N TRP A 323 -15.03 -1.89 1.59
CA TRP A 323 -14.88 -2.22 3.00
C TRP A 323 -16.11 -2.93 3.57
N ASP A 324 -17.00 -3.43 2.71
CA ASP A 324 -18.27 -4.00 3.15
C ASP A 324 -18.07 -5.18 4.12
N ASN A 325 -17.20 -6.14 3.78
CA ASN A 325 -16.93 -7.30 4.61
C ASN A 325 -16.13 -6.91 5.85
N LEU A 326 -15.09 -6.09 5.68
CA LEU A 326 -14.28 -5.65 6.81
C LEU A 326 -15.14 -4.90 7.84
N THR A 327 -15.96 -3.95 7.43
CA THR A 327 -16.73 -3.10 8.35
C THR A 327 -18.15 -3.60 8.64
N ARG A 328 -18.54 -4.75 8.08
CA ARG A 328 -19.89 -5.36 8.19
C ARG A 328 -21.00 -4.43 7.69
N GLN A 329 -20.74 -3.74 6.58
CA GLN A 329 -21.76 -2.96 5.88
C GLN A 329 -22.58 -3.88 4.97
N PRO A 330 -23.81 -3.47 4.59
CA PRO A 330 -24.55 -4.16 3.55
C PRO A 330 -23.75 -4.26 2.24
N PRO A 331 -23.88 -5.34 1.44
CA PRO A 331 -23.16 -5.47 0.18
C PRO A 331 -23.41 -4.30 -0.78
N GLY A 332 -22.33 -3.76 -1.34
CA GLY A 332 -22.34 -2.61 -2.24
C GLY A 332 -22.29 -1.24 -1.54
N SER A 333 -22.21 -1.16 -0.21
CA SER A 333 -22.31 0.11 0.52
C SER A 333 -21.10 1.02 0.33
N SER A 334 -19.90 0.42 0.23
CA SER A 334 -18.63 1.13 0.10
C SER A 334 -17.91 0.83 -1.22
N ASN A 335 -18.59 0.15 -2.15
CA ASN A 335 -18.00 -0.30 -3.41
C ASN A 335 -17.68 0.87 -4.35
N ILE A 336 -16.40 0.99 -4.70
CA ILE A 336 -15.87 1.81 -5.79
C ILE A 336 -15.52 0.85 -6.94
N PRO A 337 -16.34 0.80 -8.02
CA PRO A 337 -16.17 -0.18 -9.07
C PRO A 337 -14.83 -0.03 -9.80
N ARG A 338 -14.17 -1.16 -10.08
CA ARG A 338 -12.90 -1.19 -10.81
C ARG A 338 -13.04 -0.87 -12.30
N ARG A 339 -14.26 -0.96 -12.85
CA ARG A 339 -14.63 -0.68 -14.25
C ARG A 339 -13.69 -1.36 -15.26
N GLY A 340 -13.42 -2.66 -15.07
CA GLY A 340 -12.51 -3.41 -15.94
C GLY A 340 -11.07 -2.87 -15.98
N GLY A 341 -10.65 -2.12 -14.96
CA GLY A 341 -9.35 -1.44 -14.89
C GLY A 341 -9.40 0.05 -15.20
N ALA A 342 -10.48 0.57 -15.77
CA ALA A 342 -10.56 2.00 -16.14
C ALA A 342 -10.43 2.95 -14.94
N PHE A 343 -10.84 2.54 -13.73
CA PHE A 343 -10.61 3.31 -12.50
C PHE A 343 -9.12 3.45 -12.14
N LEU A 344 -8.32 2.42 -12.36
CA LEU A 344 -6.88 2.53 -12.15
C LEU A 344 -6.24 3.43 -13.20
N TRP A 345 -6.58 3.20 -14.47
CA TRP A 345 -5.89 3.81 -15.61
C TRP A 345 -6.11 5.31 -15.77
N GLU A 346 -7.20 5.87 -15.26
CA GLU A 346 -7.39 7.34 -15.28
C GLU A 346 -6.44 8.08 -14.33
N GLN A 347 -5.73 7.38 -13.43
CA GLN A 347 -4.76 7.95 -12.49
C GLN A 347 -3.33 8.07 -13.03
N PHE A 348 -3.11 7.70 -14.29
CA PHE A 348 -1.84 7.80 -15.03
C PHE A 348 -2.05 8.67 -16.27
#